data_AF-A0A4R3U6X2-F1
#
_entry.id   AF-A0A4R3U6X2-F1
#
_cell.length_a   1.000
_cell.length_b   1.000
_cell.length_c   1.000
_cell.angle_alpha   90.00
_cell.angle_beta   90.00
_cell.angle_gamma   90.00
#
_symmetry.space_group_name_H-M   'P 1'
#
loop_
_entity.id
_entity.type
_entity.pdbx_description
1 polymer ?
#
loop_
_entity_poly.entity_id
_entity_poly.type
_entity_poly.pdbx_seq_one_letter_code
_entity_poly.pdbx_strand_id
1 'polypeptide(L)'
;MERHSAYKTIGKPTYETAGNEREIAILKLLARYDLLPSSFIYHALGKYQGTRKALTLLAKGHYIGLPDLPKEEKLAYIPRNAFYVFELKPRGRMLLAKHGDIVTQGGNDHFKHRLLRSEIEFLLDRTPFEVKGPEHILADDRCPEGTKDASYPFRIERPKLEPDITRGFSNGSRTIFLHIEVDRGTEPVISQNARQSLKSKVERYSEYLRTETYKTHFGFQVAPSVLFLTTRPDTKSLIDLFPEKGKTRFYAASIPPKLLPTDNLIVPWQGKDGTLNLMELLHGRIEETGARERIGA
;
A
#
# COMPACT_ATOMS: atom_id res chain seq x y z
N MET A 1 8.95 9.62 37.00
CA MET A 1 7.49 9.44 36.95
C MET A 1 7.11 8.91 35.57
N GLU A 2 7.00 7.59 35.40
CA GLU A 2 6.53 7.01 34.13
C GLU A 2 5.06 7.40 33.94
N ARG A 3 4.75 8.24 32.94
CA ARG A 3 3.36 8.42 32.51
C ARG A 3 2.93 7.09 31.88
N HIS A 4 2.03 6.36 32.53
CA HIS A 4 1.34 5.22 31.94
C HIS A 4 0.56 5.73 30.72
N SER A 5 1.12 5.53 29.53
CA SER A 5 0.39 5.75 28.28
C SER A 5 -0.84 4.87 28.29
N ALA A 6 -2.02 5.43 28.03
CA ALA A 6 -3.29 4.69 27.94
C ALA A 6 -3.27 3.59 26.86
N TYR A 7 -2.19 3.51 26.08
CA TYR A 7 -1.98 2.58 24.97
C TYR A 7 -0.92 1.51 25.26
N LYS A 8 -0.33 1.47 26.48
CA LYS A 8 0.48 0.32 26.92
C LYS A 8 -0.48 -0.83 27.28
N THR A 9 -0.53 -1.88 26.46
CA THR A 9 -1.32 -3.11 26.68
C THR A 9 -0.63 -4.07 27.66
N ILE A 10 -0.18 -3.57 28.81
CA ILE A 10 0.45 -4.39 29.86
C ILE A 10 -0.61 -4.65 30.94
N GLY A 11 -0.96 -5.92 31.17
CA GLY A 11 -1.95 -6.33 32.17
C GLY A 11 -3.18 -7.00 31.58
N LYS A 12 -4.23 -7.13 32.39
CA LYS A 12 -5.53 -7.66 31.92
C LYS A 12 -6.30 -6.56 31.18
N PRO A 13 -7.05 -6.90 30.12
CA PRO A 13 -7.92 -5.94 29.46
C PRO A 13 -8.95 -5.39 30.44
N THR A 14 -9.17 -4.07 30.38
CA THR A 14 -10.05 -3.33 31.32
C THR A 14 -11.33 -2.81 30.65
N TYR A 15 -11.54 -3.19 29.40
CA TYR A 15 -12.70 -2.83 28.61
C TYR A 15 -13.18 -4.01 27.78
N GLU A 16 -14.49 -4.23 27.79
CA GLU A 16 -15.16 -5.22 26.95
C GLU A 16 -16.25 -4.53 26.13
N THR A 17 -16.42 -4.98 24.88
CA THR A 17 -17.41 -4.43 23.97
C THR A 17 -17.90 -5.52 23.02
N ALA A 18 -19.16 -5.43 22.62
CA ALA A 18 -19.72 -6.18 21.49
C ALA A 18 -19.43 -5.51 20.14
N GLY A 19 -18.80 -4.33 20.14
CA GLY A 19 -18.45 -3.54 18.96
C GLY A 19 -19.60 -2.66 18.48
N ASN A 20 -19.60 -1.39 18.87
CA ASN A 20 -20.48 -0.41 18.22
C ASN A 20 -20.00 -0.08 16.79
N GLU A 21 -20.83 0.58 16.00
CA GLU A 21 -20.53 0.93 14.60
C GLU A 21 -19.15 1.58 14.42
N ARG A 22 -18.77 2.52 15.30
CA ARG A 22 -17.47 3.21 15.22
C ARG A 22 -16.31 2.32 15.61
N GLU A 23 -16.49 1.47 16.62
CA GLU A 23 -15.48 0.50 17.02
C GLU A 23 -15.21 -0.52 15.90
N ILE A 24 -16.27 -1.07 15.31
CA ILE A 24 -16.16 -1.99 14.18
C ILE A 24 -15.51 -1.29 12.98
N ALA A 25 -15.88 -0.05 12.67
CA ALA A 25 -15.24 0.71 11.59
C ALA A 25 -13.73 0.91 11.80
N ILE A 26 -13.28 1.18 13.04
CA ILE A 26 -11.85 1.25 13.38
C ILE A 26 -11.17 -0.10 13.16
N LEU A 27 -11.79 -1.19 13.62
CA LEU A 27 -11.21 -2.53 13.46
C LEU A 27 -11.12 -2.91 11.98
N LYS A 28 -12.15 -2.63 11.17
CA LYS A 28 -12.12 -2.88 9.72
C LYS A 28 -11.02 -2.07 9.02
N LEU A 29 -10.79 -0.82 9.41
CA LEU A 29 -9.65 -0.04 8.89
C LEU A 29 -8.31 -0.72 9.21
N LEU A 30 -8.10 -1.17 10.45
CA LEU A 30 -6.86 -1.84 10.85
C LEU A 30 -6.74 -3.28 10.36
N ALA A 31 -7.84 -3.90 9.92
CA ALA A 31 -7.83 -5.17 9.21
C ALA A 31 -7.43 -4.98 7.74
N ARG A 32 -7.91 -3.90 7.10
CA ARG A 32 -7.60 -3.56 5.71
C ARG A 32 -6.18 -3.01 5.55
N TYR A 33 -5.75 -2.16 6.48
CA TYR A 33 -4.45 -1.52 6.49
C TYR A 33 -3.71 -1.96 7.75
N ASP A 34 -2.71 -2.84 7.57
CA ASP A 34 -1.96 -3.51 8.63
C ASP A 34 -1.62 -2.60 9.83
N LEU A 35 -1.19 -1.38 9.52
CA LEU A 35 -0.76 -0.35 10.47
C LEU A 35 -1.30 1.00 10.04
N LEU A 36 -1.97 1.72 10.95
CA LEU A 36 -2.38 3.10 10.67
C LEU A 36 -2.05 4.06 11.81
N PRO A 37 -1.51 5.24 11.50
CA PRO A 37 -1.47 6.34 12.45
C PRO A 37 -2.89 6.82 12.78
N SER A 38 -3.08 7.27 14.02
CA SER A 38 -4.36 7.80 14.48
C SER A 38 -4.88 8.96 13.62
N SER A 39 -4.01 9.77 13.00
CA SER A 39 -4.40 10.82 12.05
C SER A 39 -5.17 10.27 10.85
N PHE A 40 -4.74 9.14 10.29
CA PHE A 40 -5.42 8.47 9.17
C PHE A 40 -6.78 7.94 9.61
N ILE A 41 -6.87 7.36 10.80
CA ILE A 41 -8.14 6.88 11.38
C ILE A 41 -9.09 8.06 11.64
N TYR A 42 -8.60 9.18 12.18
CA TYR A 42 -9.40 10.39 12.39
C TYR A 42 -9.91 10.98 11.08
N HIS A 43 -9.05 11.01 10.06
CA HIS A 43 -9.42 11.48 8.73
C HIS A 43 -10.50 10.59 8.11
N ALA A 44 -10.36 9.26 8.22
CA ALA A 44 -11.31 8.31 7.66
C ALA A 44 -12.70 8.35 8.30
N LEU A 45 -12.79 8.49 9.64
CA LEU A 45 -14.04 8.32 10.39
C LEU A 45 -14.64 9.63 10.91
N GLY A 46 -13.95 10.75 10.72
CA GLY A 46 -14.32 12.06 11.26
C GLY A 46 -14.55 12.04 12.79
N LYS A 47 -15.37 12.99 13.27
CA LYS A 47 -15.84 13.11 14.67
C LYS A 47 -14.73 12.83 15.71
N TYR A 48 -13.69 13.66 15.70
CA TYR A 48 -12.43 13.48 16.44
C TYR A 48 -12.61 12.93 17.86
N GLN A 49 -13.45 13.56 18.69
CA GLN A 49 -13.64 13.15 20.10
C GLN A 49 -14.21 11.73 20.22
N GLY A 50 -15.18 11.38 19.38
CA GLY A 50 -15.77 10.04 19.37
C GLY A 50 -14.78 8.98 18.93
N THR A 51 -14.00 9.26 17.88
CA THR A 51 -12.96 8.34 17.38
C THR A 51 -11.84 8.16 18.38
N ARG A 52 -11.37 9.24 19.01
CA ARG A 52 -10.35 9.19 20.06
C ARG A 52 -10.81 8.38 21.27
N LYS A 53 -12.07 8.56 21.71
CA LYS A 53 -12.66 7.76 22.80
C LYS A 53 -12.70 6.29 22.43
N ALA A 54 -13.18 5.95 21.24
CA ALA A 54 -13.23 4.57 20.75
C ALA A 54 -11.83 3.93 20.66
N LEU A 55 -10.83 4.63 20.10
CA LEU A 55 -9.44 4.15 20.07
C LEU A 55 -8.90 3.86 21.48
N THR A 56 -9.19 4.75 22.45
CA THR A 56 -8.76 4.56 23.84
C THR A 56 -9.40 3.31 24.47
N LEU A 57 -10.71 3.13 24.27
CA LEU A 57 -11.44 1.99 24.80
C LEU A 57 -11.00 0.67 24.15
N LEU A 58 -10.88 0.64 22.83
CA LEU A 58 -10.36 -0.51 22.09
C LEU A 58 -8.93 -0.89 22.52
N ALA A 59 -8.07 0.10 22.76
CA ALA A 59 -6.72 -0.15 23.26
C ALA A 59 -6.73 -0.73 24.69
N LYS A 60 -7.56 -0.19 25.60
CA LYS A 60 -7.74 -0.73 26.96
C LYS A 60 -8.31 -2.15 26.97
N GLY A 61 -9.12 -2.51 25.98
CA GLY A 61 -9.68 -3.84 25.78
C GLY A 61 -8.78 -4.80 25.01
N HIS A 62 -7.59 -4.34 24.60
CA HIS A 62 -6.62 -5.10 23.80
C HIS A 62 -7.17 -5.57 22.43
N TYR A 63 -8.18 -4.88 21.89
CA TYR A 63 -8.69 -5.12 20.54
C TYR A 63 -7.75 -4.55 19.48
N ILE A 64 -7.12 -3.42 19.81
CA ILE A 64 -6.04 -2.79 19.06
C ILE A 64 -4.87 -2.53 20.00
N GLY A 65 -3.70 -2.24 19.46
CA GLY A 65 -2.56 -1.85 20.29
C GLY A 65 -1.47 -1.20 19.48
N LEU A 66 -0.39 -0.83 20.17
CA LEU A 66 0.83 -0.42 19.50
C LEU A 66 1.51 -1.64 18.87
N PRO A 67 2.21 -1.45 17.75
CA PRO A 67 3.00 -2.50 17.12
C PRO A 67 4.07 -3.02 18.08
N ASP A 68 4.29 -4.33 18.02
CA ASP A 68 5.30 -5.02 18.83
C ASP A 68 6.72 -4.78 18.28
N LEU A 69 7.24 -3.58 18.56
CA LEU A 69 8.59 -3.16 18.19
C LEU A 69 9.58 -3.31 19.34
N PRO A 70 10.90 -3.46 19.05
CA PRO A 70 11.96 -3.28 20.03
C PRO A 70 11.84 -1.93 20.75
N LYS A 71 12.28 -1.86 22.01
CA LYS A 71 12.12 -0.66 22.86
C LYS A 71 12.71 0.61 22.23
N GLU A 72 13.84 0.48 21.55
CA GLU A 72 14.54 1.57 20.87
C GLU A 72 13.71 2.14 19.71
N GLU A 73 13.12 1.27 18.89
CA GLU A 73 12.20 1.67 17.81
C GLU A 73 10.91 2.29 18.37
N LYS A 74 10.37 1.75 19.46
CA LYS A 74 9.21 2.34 20.15
C LYS A 74 9.48 3.79 20.56
N LEU A 75 10.69 4.13 21.00
CA LEU A 75 11.03 5.50 21.41
C LEU A 75 11.14 6.47 20.23
N ALA A 76 11.54 5.99 19.05
CA ALA A 76 11.59 6.80 17.82
C ALA A 76 10.20 7.02 17.21
N TYR A 77 9.30 6.03 17.31
CA TYR A 77 7.99 6.02 16.64
C TYR A 77 6.78 6.30 17.54
N ILE A 78 7.00 6.45 18.85
CA ILE A 78 6.02 7.04 19.77
C ILE A 78 6.53 8.44 20.16
N PRO A 79 6.50 9.44 19.26
CA PRO A 79 6.87 10.79 19.67
C PRO A 79 5.96 11.24 20.80
N ARG A 80 6.56 11.93 21.79
CA ARG A 80 5.84 12.45 22.96
C ARG A 80 4.66 13.37 22.60
N ASN A 81 4.56 13.82 21.34
CA ASN A 81 3.54 14.72 20.80
C ASN A 81 2.87 14.25 19.48
N ALA A 82 2.98 12.98 19.06
CA ALA A 82 2.50 12.54 17.74
C ALA A 82 1.37 11.49 17.76
N PHE A 83 0.79 11.29 16.57
CA PHE A 83 -0.23 10.30 16.27
C PHE A 83 0.30 8.89 16.53
N TYR A 84 -0.33 8.16 17.46
CA TYR A 84 -0.02 6.75 17.71
C TYR A 84 -0.30 5.90 16.48
N VAL A 85 0.59 4.97 16.15
CA VAL A 85 0.36 3.93 15.15
C VAL A 85 -0.31 2.75 15.83
N PHE A 86 -1.45 2.35 15.31
CA PHE A 86 -2.23 1.22 15.81
C PHE A 86 -2.12 0.03 14.88
N GLU A 87 -2.20 -1.15 15.47
CA GLU A 87 -2.38 -2.42 14.78
C GLU A 87 -3.54 -3.20 15.39
N LEU A 88 -4.17 -4.03 14.56
CA LEU A 88 -5.22 -4.93 14.99
C LEU A 88 -4.64 -6.11 15.80
N LYS A 89 -5.15 -6.32 17.02
CA LYS A 89 -4.70 -7.41 17.91
C LYS A 89 -5.64 -8.62 17.83
N PRO A 90 -5.26 -9.80 18.36
CA PRO A 90 -6.08 -11.01 18.26
C PRO A 90 -7.53 -10.85 18.76
N ARG A 91 -7.78 -10.14 19.88
CA ARG A 91 -9.17 -9.88 20.34
C ARG A 91 -9.97 -9.05 19.34
N GLY A 92 -9.34 -8.09 18.65
CA GLY A 92 -9.97 -7.31 17.58
C GLY A 92 -10.35 -8.16 16.38
N ARG A 93 -9.47 -9.08 15.96
CA ARG A 93 -9.78 -10.04 14.88
C ARG A 93 -10.94 -10.97 15.26
N MET A 94 -10.94 -11.50 16.48
CA MET A 94 -12.05 -12.32 16.97
C MET A 94 -13.37 -11.55 17.00
N LEU A 95 -13.32 -10.26 17.35
CA LEU A 95 -14.51 -9.41 17.32
C LEU A 95 -15.00 -9.19 15.88
N LEU A 96 -14.12 -8.88 14.94
CA LEU A 96 -14.47 -8.76 13.51
C LEU A 96 -15.07 -10.05 12.94
N ALA A 97 -14.49 -11.21 13.26
CA ALA A 97 -15.01 -12.50 12.82
C ALA A 97 -16.45 -12.75 13.29
N LYS A 98 -16.80 -12.31 14.51
CA LYS A 98 -18.19 -12.36 15.01
C LYS A 98 -19.16 -11.46 14.23
N HIS A 99 -18.64 -10.44 13.56
CA HIS A 99 -19.39 -9.53 12.69
C HIS A 99 -19.33 -9.95 11.21
N GLY A 100 -18.82 -11.16 10.91
CA GLY A 100 -18.76 -11.71 9.56
C GLY A 100 -17.58 -11.23 8.71
N ASP A 101 -16.64 -10.47 9.30
CA ASP A 101 -15.45 -10.01 8.58
C ASP A 101 -14.31 -11.04 8.73
N ILE A 102 -13.73 -11.46 7.60
CA ILE A 102 -12.54 -12.30 7.56
C ILE A 102 -11.31 -11.39 7.50
N VAL A 103 -10.39 -11.57 8.45
CA VAL A 103 -9.14 -10.81 8.49
C VAL A 103 -8.01 -11.70 8.00
N THR A 104 -7.44 -11.38 6.85
CA THR A 104 -6.19 -11.99 6.38
C THR A 104 -5.02 -11.42 7.17
N GLN A 105 -4.07 -12.28 7.59
CA GLN A 105 -2.85 -11.80 8.21
C GLN A 105 -1.98 -11.08 7.16
N GLY A 106 -1.49 -9.89 7.49
CA GLY A 106 -0.44 -9.23 6.71
C GLY A 106 0.89 -10.00 6.78
N GLY A 107 1.73 -9.80 5.78
CA GLY A 107 3.05 -10.42 5.66
C GLY A 107 4.01 -10.05 6.81
N ASN A 108 5.09 -10.84 6.94
CA ASN A 108 6.15 -10.64 7.96
C ASN A 108 7.16 -9.56 7.57
N ASP A 109 6.66 -8.41 7.14
CA ASP A 109 7.46 -7.30 6.66
C ASP A 109 7.96 -6.42 7.82
N HIS A 110 9.09 -5.74 7.60
CA HIS A 110 9.62 -4.79 8.57
C HIS A 110 8.59 -3.67 8.84
N PHE A 111 8.40 -3.31 10.12
CA PHE A 111 7.44 -2.29 10.58
C PHE A 111 7.34 -1.03 9.70
N LYS A 112 8.46 -0.35 9.46
CA LYS A 112 8.47 0.88 8.64
C LYS A 112 7.96 0.67 7.22
N HIS A 113 8.22 -0.50 6.62
CA HIS A 113 7.75 -0.81 5.26
C HIS A 113 6.25 -1.11 5.29
N ARG A 114 5.78 -1.90 6.27
CA ARG A 114 4.33 -2.13 6.50
C ARG A 114 3.56 -0.84 6.71
N LEU A 115 4.11 0.07 7.53
CA LEU A 115 3.50 1.37 7.80
C LEU A 115 3.39 2.21 6.52
N LEU A 116 4.50 2.36 5.79
CA LEU A 116 4.53 3.12 4.54
C LEU A 116 3.57 2.53 3.49
N ARG A 117 3.57 1.20 3.33
CA ARG A 117 2.62 0.49 2.46
C ARG A 117 1.17 0.77 2.86
N SER A 118 0.84 0.65 4.15
CA SER A 118 -0.52 0.89 4.65
C SER A 118 -0.99 2.33 4.42
N GLU A 119 -0.11 3.31 4.63
CA GLU A 119 -0.40 4.72 4.35
C GLU A 119 -0.63 4.95 2.84
N ILE A 120 0.18 4.34 1.98
CA ILE A 120 0.02 4.40 0.51
C ILE A 120 -1.31 3.77 0.09
N GLU A 121 -1.62 2.55 0.54
CA GLU A 121 -2.88 1.88 0.22
C GLU A 121 -4.09 2.70 0.68
N PHE A 122 -4.01 3.30 1.87
CA PHE A 122 -5.07 4.17 2.38
C PHE A 122 -5.35 5.37 1.47
N LEU A 123 -4.29 5.99 0.94
CA LEU A 123 -4.39 7.14 0.03
C LEU A 123 -4.90 6.72 -1.35
N LEU A 124 -4.44 5.58 -1.87
CA LEU A 124 -4.91 5.04 -3.16
C LEU A 124 -6.41 4.68 -3.13
N ASP A 125 -6.89 4.14 -2.01
CA ASP A 125 -8.31 3.82 -1.81
C ASP A 125 -9.22 5.06 -1.69
N ARG A 126 -8.65 6.27 -1.62
CA ARG A 126 -9.36 7.56 -1.52
C ARG A 126 -9.21 8.45 -2.75
N THR A 127 -8.73 7.87 -3.84
CA THR A 127 -8.76 8.52 -5.14
C THR A 127 -10.21 8.74 -5.61
N PRO A 128 -10.50 9.67 -6.53
CA PRO A 128 -11.85 9.87 -7.06
C PRO A 128 -12.26 8.76 -8.05
N PHE A 129 -11.44 7.72 -8.21
CA PHE A 129 -11.69 6.60 -9.10
C PHE A 129 -12.29 5.43 -8.36
N GLU A 130 -12.96 4.55 -9.09
CA GLU A 130 -13.32 3.23 -8.58
C GLU A 130 -12.04 2.41 -8.43
N VAL A 131 -11.74 1.97 -7.20
CA VAL A 131 -10.53 1.21 -6.88
C VAL A 131 -10.86 -0.28 -6.79
N LYS A 132 -10.19 -1.08 -7.62
CA LYS A 132 -10.26 -2.54 -7.57
C LYS A 132 -9.14 -3.07 -6.68
N GLY A 133 -9.51 -3.43 -5.45
CA GLY A 133 -8.64 -4.10 -4.49
C GLY A 133 -8.33 -5.56 -4.87
N PRO A 134 -7.45 -6.23 -4.10
CA PRO A 134 -7.12 -7.65 -4.29
C PRO A 134 -8.35 -8.54 -4.38
N GLU A 135 -9.36 -8.32 -3.53
CA GLU A 135 -10.62 -9.04 -3.50
C GLU A 135 -11.39 -8.93 -4.81
N HIS A 136 -11.36 -7.76 -5.47
CA HIS A 136 -12.02 -7.54 -6.76
C HIS A 136 -11.24 -8.15 -7.91
N ILE A 137 -9.91 -8.15 -7.84
CA ILE A 137 -9.04 -8.76 -8.84
C ILE A 137 -9.21 -10.28 -8.84
N LEU A 138 -9.24 -10.90 -7.67
CA LEU A 138 -9.40 -12.35 -7.53
C LEU A 138 -10.83 -12.82 -7.80
N ALA A 139 -11.83 -11.98 -7.55
CA ALA A 139 -13.22 -12.31 -7.88
C ALA A 139 -13.56 -12.14 -9.37
N ASP A 140 -12.68 -11.56 -10.19
CA ASP A 140 -12.92 -11.39 -11.63
C ASP A 140 -12.99 -12.75 -12.32
N ASP A 141 -14.00 -12.97 -13.16
CA ASP A 141 -14.22 -14.23 -13.88
C ASP A 141 -13.04 -14.63 -14.78
N ARG A 142 -12.22 -13.65 -15.19
CA ARG A 142 -11.03 -13.89 -16.00
C ARG A 142 -9.82 -14.31 -15.17
N CYS A 143 -9.86 -14.09 -13.85
CA CYS A 143 -8.79 -14.53 -12.97
C CYS A 143 -8.78 -16.08 -12.96
N PRO A 144 -7.65 -16.73 -13.27
CA PRO A 144 -7.57 -18.19 -13.26
C PRO A 144 -7.80 -18.77 -11.87
N GLU A 145 -8.53 -19.89 -11.78
CA GLU A 145 -8.79 -20.59 -10.50
C GLU A 145 -7.51 -20.93 -9.73
N GLY A 146 -6.45 -21.34 -10.45
CA GLY A 146 -5.15 -21.61 -9.84
C GLY A 146 -4.53 -20.42 -9.12
N THR A 147 -4.86 -19.19 -9.53
CA THR A 147 -4.47 -17.97 -8.81
C THR A 147 -5.44 -17.67 -7.68
N LYS A 148 -6.76 -17.81 -7.89
CA LYS A 148 -7.78 -17.56 -6.85
C LYS A 148 -7.58 -18.41 -5.61
N ASP A 149 -7.28 -19.69 -5.81
CA ASP A 149 -7.14 -20.69 -4.74
C ASP A 149 -5.73 -20.74 -4.13
N ALA A 150 -4.78 -19.98 -4.70
CA ALA A 150 -3.42 -19.98 -4.19
C ALA A 150 -3.33 -19.34 -2.79
N SER A 151 -2.47 -19.90 -1.94
CA SER A 151 -2.21 -19.32 -0.61
C SER A 151 -1.54 -17.94 -0.68
N TYR A 152 -0.85 -17.64 -1.78
CA TYR A 152 -0.20 -16.37 -2.07
C TYR A 152 -0.54 -15.93 -3.50
N PRO A 153 -1.77 -15.45 -3.74
CA PRO A 153 -2.31 -15.29 -5.09
C PRO A 153 -1.60 -14.17 -5.89
N PHE A 154 -0.97 -13.21 -5.21
CA PHE A 154 -0.20 -12.13 -5.86
C PHE A 154 1.27 -12.48 -6.09
N ARG A 155 1.71 -13.66 -5.63
CA ARG A 155 3.06 -14.14 -5.87
C ARG A 155 3.13 -14.85 -7.22
N ILE A 156 3.94 -14.30 -8.10
CA ILE A 156 4.24 -14.81 -9.44
C ILE A 156 5.52 -15.64 -9.34
N GLU A 157 5.49 -16.90 -9.78
CA GLU A 157 6.66 -17.79 -9.67
C GLU A 157 7.63 -17.65 -10.86
N ARG A 158 7.14 -17.21 -12.02
CA ARG A 158 7.95 -17.06 -13.26
C ARG A 158 7.57 -15.77 -14.01
N PRO A 159 8.38 -14.70 -13.89
CA PRO A 159 9.54 -14.57 -13.00
C PRO A 159 9.14 -14.53 -11.52
N LYS A 160 10.05 -14.89 -10.61
CA LYS A 160 9.78 -14.84 -9.16
C LYS A 160 9.61 -13.41 -8.67
N LEU A 161 8.37 -12.98 -8.49
CA LEU A 161 7.97 -11.60 -8.25
C LEU A 161 6.72 -11.56 -7.37
N GLU A 162 6.64 -10.60 -6.46
CA GLU A 162 5.47 -10.37 -5.63
C GLU A 162 5.36 -8.85 -5.42
N PRO A 163 4.44 -8.15 -6.11
CA PRO A 163 4.27 -6.71 -5.95
C PRO A 163 3.83 -6.37 -4.52
N ASP A 164 4.38 -5.30 -3.93
CA ASP A 164 3.97 -4.86 -2.59
C ASP A 164 2.48 -4.49 -2.56
N ILE A 165 2.00 -3.85 -3.63
CA ILE A 165 0.59 -3.50 -3.82
C ILE A 165 0.21 -3.79 -5.27
N THR A 166 -0.95 -4.42 -5.47
CA THR A 166 -1.61 -4.47 -6.79
C THR A 166 -3.00 -3.86 -6.68
N ARG A 167 -3.33 -2.92 -7.58
CA ARG A 167 -4.63 -2.23 -7.62
C ARG A 167 -5.08 -1.98 -9.05
N GLY A 168 -6.39 -2.09 -9.28
CA GLY A 168 -7.03 -1.53 -10.46
C GLY A 168 -7.63 -0.16 -10.17
N PHE A 169 -7.63 0.73 -11.16
CA PHE A 169 -8.32 2.03 -11.10
C PHE A 169 -9.23 2.14 -12.31
N SER A 170 -10.47 2.57 -12.08
CA SER A 170 -11.52 2.64 -13.10
C SER A 170 -12.22 4.00 -13.08
N ASN A 171 -12.47 4.56 -14.26
CA ASN A 171 -13.32 5.74 -14.46
C ASN A 171 -14.68 5.39 -15.10
N GLY A 172 -15.06 4.11 -15.07
CA GLY A 172 -16.28 3.58 -15.68
C GLY A 172 -16.14 3.17 -17.15
N SER A 173 -15.26 3.80 -17.93
CA SER A 173 -15.01 3.43 -19.34
C SER A 173 -13.74 2.61 -19.53
N ARG A 174 -12.73 2.83 -18.68
CA ARG A 174 -11.44 2.16 -18.73
C ARG A 174 -11.02 1.72 -17.34
N THR A 175 -10.43 0.54 -17.26
CA THR A 175 -9.68 0.09 -16.07
C THR A 175 -8.20 -0.02 -16.43
N ILE A 176 -7.33 0.51 -15.58
CA ILE A 176 -5.89 0.22 -15.61
C ILE A 176 -5.49 -0.52 -14.35
N PHE A 177 -4.45 -1.34 -14.44
CA PHE A 177 -3.87 -2.03 -13.29
C PHE A 177 -2.47 -1.50 -13.02
N LEU A 178 -2.15 -1.32 -11.75
CA LEU A 178 -0.83 -0.94 -11.27
C LEU A 178 -0.28 -2.02 -10.35
N HIS A 179 0.98 -2.38 -10.57
CA HIS A 179 1.84 -3.01 -9.58
C HIS A 179 2.72 -1.94 -8.97
N ILE A 180 2.72 -1.84 -7.65
CA ILE A 180 3.43 -0.78 -6.94
C ILE A 180 4.47 -1.43 -6.02
N GLU A 181 5.69 -0.92 -6.12
CA GLU A 181 6.82 -1.25 -5.25
C GLU A 181 7.08 -0.08 -4.30
N VAL A 182 7.14 -0.37 -3.00
CA VAL A 182 7.30 0.61 -1.94
C VAL A 182 8.72 0.53 -1.37
N ASP A 183 9.62 1.39 -1.85
CA ASP A 183 10.99 1.48 -1.37
C ASP A 183 11.14 2.54 -0.26
N ARG A 184 11.74 2.15 0.87
CA ARG A 184 12.07 3.07 1.97
C ARG A 184 13.34 3.89 1.71
N GLY A 185 13.79 3.94 0.47
CA GLY A 185 15.07 4.50 0.06
C GLY A 185 16.29 3.71 0.52
N THR A 186 16.09 2.51 1.07
CA THR A 186 17.15 1.66 1.63
C THR A 186 17.63 0.59 0.66
N GLU A 187 16.86 0.25 -0.39
CA GLU A 187 17.21 -0.83 -1.32
C GLU A 187 18.34 -0.42 -2.27
N PRO A 188 19.48 -1.13 -2.35
CA PRO A 188 20.55 -0.74 -3.24
C PRO A 188 20.07 -0.71 -4.71
N VAL A 189 20.44 0.35 -5.43
CA VAL A 189 20.05 0.52 -6.85
C VAL A 189 20.65 -0.61 -7.68
N ILE A 190 21.95 -0.86 -7.49
CA ILE A 190 22.70 -1.97 -8.07
C ILE A 190 23.46 -2.65 -6.94
N SER A 191 23.39 -3.98 -6.85
CA SER A 191 24.23 -4.75 -5.95
C SER A 191 24.44 -6.16 -6.48
N GLN A 192 25.66 -6.67 -6.34
CA GLN A 192 25.97 -8.09 -6.56
C GLN A 192 25.72 -8.94 -5.30
N ASN A 193 25.69 -8.31 -4.11
CA ASN A 193 25.68 -9.00 -2.80
C ASN A 193 24.37 -8.83 -2.02
N ALA A 194 23.46 -7.95 -2.46
CA ALA A 194 22.18 -7.74 -1.80
C ALA A 194 21.15 -8.81 -2.21
N ARG A 195 20.33 -9.23 -1.24
CA ARG A 195 19.30 -10.27 -1.43
C ARG A 195 18.31 -9.93 -2.55
N GLN A 196 18.03 -8.64 -2.80
CA GLN A 196 17.34 -8.08 -3.96
C GLN A 196 17.79 -6.62 -4.19
N SER A 197 18.02 -6.22 -5.44
CA SER A 197 18.30 -4.82 -5.84
C SER A 197 17.16 -4.25 -6.68
N LEU A 198 17.03 -2.93 -6.76
CA LEU A 198 16.03 -2.28 -7.61
C LEU A 198 16.21 -2.69 -9.09
N LYS A 199 17.45 -2.80 -9.57
CA LYS A 199 17.74 -3.32 -10.92
C LYS A 199 17.13 -4.71 -11.13
N SER A 200 17.35 -5.64 -10.20
CA SER A 200 16.80 -6.99 -10.30
C SER A 200 15.28 -7.02 -10.28
N LYS A 201 14.63 -6.12 -9.52
CA LYS A 201 13.16 -5.96 -9.56
C LYS A 201 12.69 -5.47 -10.93
N VAL A 202 13.33 -4.44 -11.49
CA VAL A 202 13.02 -3.91 -12.84
C VAL A 202 13.19 -4.99 -13.91
N GLU A 203 14.26 -5.78 -13.85
CA GLU A 203 14.50 -6.91 -14.78
C GLU A 203 13.38 -7.95 -14.71
N ARG A 204 12.94 -8.33 -13.51
CA ARG A 204 11.83 -9.27 -13.31
C ARG A 204 10.51 -8.72 -13.82
N TYR A 205 10.18 -7.46 -13.52
CA TYR A 205 8.99 -6.83 -14.09
C TYR A 205 9.06 -6.75 -15.62
N SER A 206 10.25 -6.50 -16.17
CA SER A 206 10.44 -6.47 -17.63
C SER A 206 10.16 -7.85 -18.25
N GLU A 207 10.63 -8.92 -17.61
CA GLU A 207 10.33 -10.28 -18.03
C GLU A 207 8.84 -10.60 -17.89
N TYR A 208 8.22 -10.25 -16.75
CA TYR A 208 6.79 -10.42 -16.50
C TYR A 208 5.91 -9.75 -17.56
N LEU A 209 6.24 -8.51 -17.94
CA LEU A 209 5.52 -7.79 -18.99
C LEU A 209 5.79 -8.38 -20.39
N ARG A 210 7.03 -8.75 -20.69
CA ARG A 210 7.43 -9.34 -21.98
C ARG A 210 6.79 -10.70 -22.23
N THR A 211 6.68 -11.52 -21.20
CA THR A 211 6.09 -12.87 -21.25
C THR A 211 4.57 -12.85 -21.11
N GLU A 212 3.99 -11.67 -20.88
CA GLU A 212 2.56 -11.48 -20.66
C GLU A 212 1.98 -12.34 -19.54
N THR A 213 2.79 -12.69 -18.53
CA THR A 213 2.35 -13.50 -17.39
C THR A 213 1.16 -12.87 -16.66
N TYR A 214 0.95 -11.55 -16.75
CA TYR A 214 -0.23 -10.88 -16.22
C TYR A 214 -1.56 -11.44 -16.78
N LYS A 215 -1.57 -11.91 -18.04
CA LYS A 215 -2.77 -12.51 -18.67
C LYS A 215 -3.08 -13.86 -18.06
N THR A 216 -2.06 -14.70 -17.92
CA THR A 216 -2.20 -16.09 -17.45
C THR A 216 -2.19 -16.22 -15.93
N HIS A 217 -1.74 -15.20 -15.20
CA HIS A 217 -1.73 -15.18 -13.73
C HIS A 217 -2.94 -14.43 -13.18
N PHE A 218 -3.29 -13.24 -13.71
CA PHE A 218 -4.40 -12.44 -13.18
C PHE A 218 -5.60 -12.31 -14.12
N GLY A 219 -5.51 -12.77 -15.37
CA GLY A 219 -6.58 -12.56 -16.36
C GLY A 219 -6.62 -11.13 -16.95
N PHE A 220 -5.62 -10.31 -16.65
CA PHE A 220 -5.58 -8.91 -17.10
C PHE A 220 -5.48 -8.84 -18.62
N GLN A 221 -6.41 -8.13 -19.26
CA GLN A 221 -6.45 -8.01 -20.73
C GLN A 221 -5.44 -7.00 -21.28
N VAL A 222 -5.02 -6.05 -20.44
CA VAL A 222 -4.06 -5.00 -20.78
C VAL A 222 -2.89 -5.10 -19.81
N ALA A 223 -1.68 -4.89 -20.33
CA ALA A 223 -0.47 -4.87 -19.52
C ALA A 223 -0.60 -3.85 -18.37
N PRO A 224 -0.34 -4.27 -17.12
CA PRO A 224 -0.30 -3.36 -15.98
C PRO A 224 0.90 -2.41 -16.09
N SER A 225 0.80 -1.24 -15.49
CA SER A 225 1.96 -0.37 -15.28
C SER A 225 2.62 -0.70 -13.93
N VAL A 226 3.92 -0.46 -13.83
CA VAL A 226 4.75 -0.69 -12.65
C VAL A 226 5.18 0.67 -12.10
N LEU A 227 4.84 0.95 -10.85
CA LEU A 227 5.13 2.20 -10.17
C LEU A 227 6.03 1.94 -8.97
N PHE A 228 7.22 2.53 -8.96
CA PHE A 228 8.11 2.53 -7.81
C PHE A 228 7.88 3.79 -6.99
N LEU A 229 7.31 3.66 -5.80
CA LEU A 229 7.19 4.73 -4.83
C LEU A 229 8.36 4.63 -3.86
N THR A 230 9.22 5.66 -3.82
CA THR A 230 10.42 5.67 -2.98
C THR A 230 10.48 6.89 -2.09
N THR A 231 11.01 6.75 -0.88
CA THR A 231 11.33 7.91 -0.02
C THR A 231 12.67 8.57 -0.38
N ARG A 232 13.33 8.14 -1.46
CA ARG A 232 14.53 8.82 -2.00
C ARG A 232 14.16 10.18 -2.57
N PRO A 233 14.94 11.23 -2.29
CA PRO A 233 14.71 12.54 -2.91
C PRO A 233 14.86 12.52 -4.44
N ASP A 234 15.76 11.69 -4.96
CA ASP A 234 16.05 11.58 -6.40
C ASP A 234 15.69 10.18 -6.92
N THR A 235 14.86 10.15 -7.96
CA THR A 235 14.39 8.96 -8.67
C THR A 235 15.21 8.69 -9.94
N LYS A 236 16.10 9.60 -10.36
CA LYS A 236 16.83 9.50 -11.63
C LYS A 236 17.60 8.18 -11.77
N SER A 237 18.35 7.81 -10.73
CA SER A 237 19.09 6.55 -10.72
C SER A 237 18.21 5.31 -10.88
N LEU A 238 16.93 5.37 -10.51
CA LEU A 238 15.96 4.31 -10.72
C LEU A 238 15.37 4.36 -12.13
N ILE A 239 15.05 5.56 -12.62
CA ILE A 239 14.54 5.79 -13.98
C ILE A 239 15.56 5.31 -15.02
N ASP A 240 16.85 5.54 -14.77
CA ASP A 240 17.95 5.09 -15.63
C ASP A 240 17.98 3.56 -15.79
N LEU A 241 17.44 2.81 -14.83
CA LEU A 241 17.32 1.34 -14.88
C LEU A 241 16.18 0.85 -15.77
N PHE A 242 15.17 1.68 -16.07
CA PHE A 242 13.98 1.23 -16.80
C PHE A 242 14.34 0.74 -18.22
N PRO A 243 13.73 -0.33 -18.74
CA PRO A 243 14.09 -0.88 -20.04
C PRO A 243 13.72 0.08 -21.17
N GLU A 244 14.53 0.20 -22.23
CA GLU A 244 14.13 1.01 -23.41
C GLU A 244 12.87 0.45 -24.09
N LYS A 245 12.76 -0.88 -24.17
CA LYS A 245 11.57 -1.55 -24.66
C LYS A 245 10.56 -1.69 -23.52
N GLY A 246 9.40 -1.05 -23.66
CA GLY A 246 8.34 -1.09 -22.65
C GLY A 246 8.48 -0.06 -21.53
N LYS A 247 9.39 0.93 -21.65
CA LYS A 247 9.55 2.04 -20.68
C LYS A 247 8.27 2.78 -20.35
N THR A 248 7.30 2.83 -21.27
CA THR A 248 5.98 3.45 -21.05
C THR A 248 5.12 2.70 -20.03
N ARG A 249 5.64 1.62 -19.43
CA ARG A 249 4.99 0.91 -18.31
C ARG A 249 5.72 1.08 -16.99
N PHE A 250 6.88 1.74 -16.96
CA PHE A 250 7.67 1.91 -15.74
C PHE A 250 7.69 3.37 -15.30
N TYR A 251 7.35 3.59 -14.04
CA TYR A 251 7.28 4.90 -13.43
C TYR A 251 7.91 4.88 -12.04
N ALA A 252 8.45 6.02 -11.62
CA ALA A 252 8.93 6.24 -10.27
C ALA A 252 8.37 7.56 -9.73
N ALA A 253 8.10 7.61 -8.43
CA ALA A 253 7.81 8.86 -7.75
C ALA A 253 8.49 8.89 -6.37
N SER A 254 9.03 10.06 -6.04
CA SER A 254 9.48 10.35 -4.68
C SER A 254 8.27 10.70 -3.82
N ILE A 255 8.16 10.08 -2.65
CA ILE A 255 7.16 10.42 -1.64
C ILE A 255 7.86 10.91 -0.38
N PRO A 256 7.24 11.82 0.39
CA PRO A 256 7.84 12.28 1.64
C PRO A 256 8.00 11.10 2.61
N PRO A 257 9.05 11.08 3.45
CA PRO A 257 9.24 10.03 4.46
C PRO A 257 8.09 9.90 5.47
N LYS A 258 7.24 10.93 5.55
CA LYS A 258 6.03 10.97 6.37
C LYS A 258 4.87 11.43 5.50
N LEU A 259 3.91 10.54 5.29
CA LEU A 259 2.68 10.86 4.59
C LEU A 259 1.65 11.46 5.56
N LEU A 260 0.81 12.33 5.01
CA LEU A 260 -0.38 12.87 5.65
C LEU A 260 -1.62 12.22 5.02
N PRO A 261 -2.72 12.05 5.77
CA PRO A 261 -3.94 11.43 5.23
C PRO A 261 -4.63 12.26 4.15
N THR A 262 -4.20 13.51 3.93
CA THR A 262 -4.67 14.44 2.90
C THR A 262 -3.76 14.49 1.67
N ASP A 263 -2.65 13.77 1.68
CA ASP A 263 -1.74 13.74 0.54
C ASP A 263 -2.45 13.09 -0.66
N ASN A 264 -2.08 13.51 -1.87
CA ASN A 264 -2.61 12.94 -3.10
C ASN A 264 -1.53 12.13 -3.81
N LEU A 265 -1.79 10.86 -4.08
CA LEU A 265 -0.85 10.00 -4.84
C LEU A 265 -1.13 10.00 -6.36
N ILE A 266 -2.17 10.70 -6.79
CA ILE A 266 -2.46 11.02 -8.20
C ILE A 266 -1.58 12.19 -8.65
N VAL A 267 -0.29 12.12 -8.36
CA VAL A 267 0.71 13.09 -8.79
C VAL A 267 1.35 12.64 -10.11
N PRO A 268 2.02 13.54 -10.85
CA PRO A 268 2.87 13.14 -11.96
C PRO A 268 3.96 12.18 -11.48
N TRP A 269 4.01 10.99 -12.06
CA TRP A 269 5.07 10.00 -11.87
C TRP A 269 6.07 10.10 -13.01
N GLN A 270 7.36 9.92 -12.73
CA GLN A 270 8.44 10.12 -13.70
C GLN A 270 8.82 8.79 -14.37
N GLY A 271 8.91 8.80 -15.69
CA GLY A 271 9.47 7.72 -16.51
C GLY A 271 10.65 8.24 -17.35
N LYS A 272 11.20 7.38 -18.22
CA LYS A 272 12.34 7.75 -19.07
C LYS A 272 12.04 8.88 -20.07
N ASP A 273 10.83 8.90 -20.62
CA ASP A 273 10.45 9.83 -21.69
C ASP A 273 9.55 10.98 -21.22
N GLY A 274 9.38 11.15 -19.91
CA GLY A 274 8.56 12.22 -19.35
C GLY A 274 7.82 11.85 -18.08
N THR A 275 6.77 12.60 -17.79
CA THR A 275 5.91 12.39 -16.62
C THR A 275 4.54 11.88 -17.04
N LEU A 276 3.94 11.03 -16.21
CA LEU A 276 2.57 10.57 -16.38
C LEU A 276 1.88 10.44 -15.03
N ASN A 277 0.64 10.89 -14.92
CA ASN A 277 -0.19 10.63 -13.74
C ASN A 277 -1.33 9.64 -14.04
N LEU A 278 -1.99 9.18 -12.98
CA LEU A 278 -3.10 8.23 -13.06
C LEU A 278 -4.27 8.74 -13.94
N MET A 279 -4.57 10.04 -13.93
CA MET A 279 -5.63 10.62 -14.78
C MET A 279 -5.28 10.48 -16.26
N GLU A 280 -4.03 10.73 -16.64
CA GLU A 280 -3.57 10.63 -18.03
C GLU A 280 -3.59 9.19 -18.53
N LEU A 281 -3.20 8.23 -17.68
CA LEU A 281 -3.34 6.79 -17.96
C LEU A 281 -4.79 6.39 -18.24
N LEU A 282 -5.72 6.87 -17.41
CA LEU A 282 -7.14 6.53 -17.51
C LEU A 282 -7.85 7.19 -18.70
N HIS A 283 -7.41 8.37 -19.13
CA HIS A 283 -7.90 9.02 -20.35
C HIS A 283 -7.23 8.55 -21.64
N GLY A 284 -6.27 7.63 -21.55
CA GLY A 284 -5.63 7.03 -22.73
C GLY A 284 -4.69 7.93 -23.50
N ARG A 285 -4.19 9.02 -22.89
CA ARG A 285 -3.26 9.96 -23.53
C ARG A 285 -1.82 9.46 -23.65
N ILE A 286 -1.58 8.17 -23.43
CA ILE A 286 -0.23 7.56 -23.43
C ILE A 286 0.35 7.51 -24.85
N GLU A 287 -0.49 7.48 -25.90
CA GLU A 287 -0.02 7.30 -27.28
C GLU A 287 0.25 8.61 -28.03
N GLU A 288 -0.21 9.77 -27.54
CA GLU A 288 -0.03 11.05 -28.25
C GLU A 288 1.17 11.89 -27.77
N THR A 289 1.76 11.59 -26.61
CA THR A 289 2.87 12.37 -26.06
C THR A 289 4.24 12.02 -26.64
N GLY A 290 4.33 10.96 -27.47
CA GLY A 290 5.52 10.63 -28.26
C GLY A 290 5.85 11.65 -29.36
N ALA A 291 4.96 12.61 -29.61
CA ALA A 291 5.12 13.66 -30.63
C ALA A 291 4.80 15.07 -30.10
N ARG A 292 5.13 15.39 -28.85
CA ARG A 292 5.37 16.80 -28.51
C ARG A 292 6.74 17.19 -29.05
N GLU A 293 6.73 17.49 -30.35
CA GLU A 293 7.74 18.30 -31.00
C GLU A 293 8.12 19.46 -30.09
N ARG A 294 9.43 19.71 -30.03
CA ARG A 294 9.99 20.99 -29.63
C ARG A 294 9.43 22.04 -30.58
N ILE A 295 8.27 22.60 -30.27
CA ILE A 295 7.79 23.84 -30.86
C ILE A 295 8.24 24.93 -29.89
N GLY A 296 9.09 25.81 -30.43
CA GLY A 296 10.09 26.55 -29.70
C GLY A 296 9.61 27.75 -28.88
N ALA A 297 10.47 28.18 -27.97
CA ALA A 297 11.23 29.43 -28.04
C ALA A 297 12.31 29.41 -26.95
#